data_AF-A0A381S3Z8-F1
#
_entry.id   AF-A0A381S3Z8-F1
#
_cell.length_a   1.000
_cell.length_b   1.000
_cell.length_c   1.000
_cell.angle_alpha   90.00
_cell.angle_beta   90.00
_cell.angle_gamma   90.00
#
_symmetry.space_group_name_H-M   'P 1'
#
loop_
_entity.id
_entity.type
_entity.pdbx_description
1 polymer ?
#
loop_
_entity_poly.entity_id
_entity_poly.type
_entity_poly.pdbx_seq_one_letter_code
_entity_poly.pdbx_strand_id
1 'polypeptide(L)' 'MARYLTELIGTFFLVFVIGMTAVTGLSGAPIAIGCTLMVMVYMGGHISGAHYNPAVSIA' A
#
# COMPACT_ATOMS: atom_id res chain seq x y z
N MET A 1 -17.02 7.93 -4.99
CA MET A 1 -15.66 8.32 -5.41
C MET A 1 -14.60 8.12 -4.33
N ALA A 2 -14.88 8.41 -3.05
CA ALA A 2 -13.92 8.24 -1.95
C ALA A 2 -13.22 6.87 -1.96
N ARG A 3 -13.96 5.76 -2.10
CA ARG A 3 -13.41 4.39 -2.20
C ARG A 3 -12.32 4.24 -3.26
N TYR A 4 -12.56 4.72 -4.48
CA TYR A 4 -11.58 4.63 -5.57
C TYR A 4 -10.35 5.51 -5.33
N LEU A 5 -10.55 6.71 -4.77
CA LEU A 5 -9.45 7.61 -4.45
C LEU A 5 -8.58 7.05 -3.32
N THR A 6 -9.18 6.43 -2.31
CA THR A 6 -8.48 5.75 -1.23
C THR A 6 -7.63 4.60 -1.75
N GLU A 7 -8.18 3.75 -2.63
CA GLU A 7 -7.41 2.66 -3.28
C GLU A 7 -6.25 3.20 -4.12
N LEU A 8 -6.47 4.28 -4.90
CA LEU A 8 -5.42 4.91 -5.70
C LEU A 8 -4.27 5.42 -4.82
N ILE A 9 -4.60 6.16 -3.76
CA ILE A 9 -3.60 6.75 -2.85
C ILE A 9 -2.82 5.65 -2.12
N GLY A 10 -3.51 4.65 -1.55
CA GLY A 10 -2.84 3.57 -0.84
C GLY A 10 -1.96 2.72 -1.74
N THR A 11 -2.42 2.41 -2.96
CA THR A 11 -1.62 1.68 -3.95
C THR A 11 -0.41 2.49 -4.39
N PHE A 12 -0.54 3.81 -4.59
CA PHE A 12 0.58 4.68 -4.93
C PHE A 12 1.68 4.63 -3.86
N PHE A 13 1.34 4.81 -2.58
CA PHE A 13 2.33 4.77 -1.51
C PHE A 13 2.98 3.41 -1.36
N LEU A 14 2.20 2.32 -1.47
CA LEU A 14 2.72 0.96 -1.40
C LEU A 14 3.76 0.72 -2.50
N VAL A 15 3.43 1.03 -3.76
CA VAL A 15 4.35 0.84 -4.90
C VAL A 15 5.54 1.80 -4.83
N PHE A 16 5.34 3.04 -4.39
CA PHE A 16 6.42 4.00 -4.22
C PHE A 16 7.48 3.50 -3.23
N VAL A 17 7.06 2.98 -2.08
CA VAL A 17 8.00 2.44 -1.07
C VAL A 17 8.69 1.17 -1.57
N ILE A 18 7.97 0.29 -2.27
CA ILE A 18 8.59 -0.87 -2.94
C ILE A 18 9.67 -0.40 -3.93
N GLY A 19 9.37 0.58 -4.78
CA GLY A 19 10.32 1.14 -5.75
C GLY A 19 11.55 1.76 -5.07
N MET A 20 11.35 2.57 -4.05
CA MET A 20 12.45 3.22 -3.31
C MET A 20 13.36 2.21 -2.62
N THR A 21 12.78 1.20 -1.97
CA THR A 21 13.55 0.14 -1.30
C THR A 21 14.29 -0.75 -2.30
N ALA A 22 13.72 -1.00 -3.47
CA ALA A 22 14.39 -1.72 -4.56
C ALA A 22 15.57 -0.93 -5.14
N VAL A 23 15.39 0.37 -5.42
CA VAL A 23 16.46 1.23 -5.98
C VAL A 23 17.62 1.41 -4.99
N THR A 24 17.32 1.52 -3.69
CA THR A 24 18.33 1.73 -2.65
C THR A 24 18.98 0.43 -2.16
N GLY A 25 18.45 -0.73 -2.53
CA GLY A 25 18.94 -2.02 -2.02
C GLY A 25 18.78 -2.16 -0.50
N LEU A 26 17.73 -1.55 0.07
CA LEU A 26 17.53 -1.50 1.52
C LEU A 26 17.29 -2.91 2.10
N SER A 27 18.18 -3.37 2.99
CA SER A 27 18.04 -4.67 3.68
C SER A 27 16.75 -4.78 4.51
N GLY A 28 16.22 -3.64 4.98
CA GLY A 28 14.96 -3.51 5.70
C GLY A 28 13.72 -3.38 4.82
N ALA A 29 13.77 -3.68 3.51
CA ALA A 29 12.65 -3.53 2.60
C ALA A 29 11.33 -4.17 3.09
N PRO A 30 11.31 -5.41 3.63
CA PRO A 30 10.06 -6.01 4.10
C PRO A 30 9.38 -5.22 5.23
N ILE A 31 10.17 -4.66 6.14
CA ILE A 31 9.66 -3.85 7.26
C ILE A 31 9.11 -2.53 6.73
N ALA A 32 9.84 -1.85 5.84
CA ALA A 32 9.38 -0.60 5.25
C ALA A 32 8.05 -0.79 4.50
N ILE A 33 7.97 -1.80 3.63
CA ILE A 33 6.76 -2.11 2.84
C ILE A 33 5.60 -2.49 3.76
N GLY A 34 5.84 -3.35 4.76
CA GLY A 34 4.82 -3.77 5.72
C GLY A 34 4.30 -2.62 6.58
N CYS A 35 5.17 -1.74 7.06
CA CYS A 35 4.77 -0.55 7.81
C CYS A 35 3.94 0.40 6.96
N THR A 36 4.31 0.63 5.71
CA THR A 36 3.52 1.46 4.78
C THR A 36 2.13 0.85 4.56
N LEU A 37 2.05 -0.46 4.33
CA LEU A 37 0.76 -1.15 4.17
C LEU A 37 -0.10 -1.02 5.43
N MET A 38 0.47 -1.24 6.62
CA MET A 38 -0.23 -1.09 7.90
C MET A 38 -0.85 0.30 8.07
N VAL A 39 -0.07 1.36 7.82
CA VAL A 39 -0.53 2.74 7.93
C VAL A 39 -1.67 3.02 6.95
N MET A 40 -1.54 2.56 5.70
CA MET A 40 -2.59 2.74 4.70
C MET A 40 -3.87 1.97 5.08
N VAL A 41 -3.75 0.75 5.63
CA VAL A 41 -4.91 -0.03 6.11
C VAL A 41 -5.64 0.70 7.23
N TYR A 42 -4.93 1.25 8.21
CA TYR A 42 -5.58 2.04 9.27
C TYR A 42 -6.23 3.32 8.73
N MET A 43 -5.60 3.97 7.75
CA MET A 43 -6.13 5.18 7.12
C MET A 43 -7.39 4.91 6.29
N GLY A 44 -7.39 3.87 5.45
CA GLY A 44 -8.38 3.68 4.40
C GLY A 44 -9.27 2.44 4.53
N GLY A 45 -9.00 1.54 5.49
CA GLY A 45 -9.71 0.27 5.63
C GLY A 45 -11.23 0.43 5.77
N HIS A 46 -11.67 1.43 6.56
CA HIS A 46 -13.09 1.74 6.76
C HIS A 46 -13.76 2.42 5.55
N ILE A 47 -12.98 2.89 4.57
CA ILE A 47 -13.47 3.59 3.37
C ILE A 47 -13.56 2.65 2.17
N SER A 48 -12.50 1.86 1.91
CA SER A 48 -12.39 1.06 0.69
C SER A 48 -12.26 -0.46 0.88
N GLY A 49 -11.96 -0.90 2.11
CA GLY A 49 -11.47 -2.26 2.39
C GLY A 49 -9.95 -2.37 2.38
N ALA A 50 -9.24 -1.31 1.96
CA ALA A 50 -7.77 -1.22 1.94
C ALA A 50 -7.09 -2.41 1.24
N HIS A 51 -7.55 -2.77 0.04
CA HIS A 51 -6.97 -3.89 -0.69
C HIS A 51 -5.58 -3.52 -1.22
N TYR A 52 -5.47 -2.35 -1.86
CA TYR A 52 -4.23 -1.78 -2.45
C TYR A 52 -3.47 -2.74 -3.38
N ASN A 53 -4.14 -3.82 -3.80
CA ASN A 53 -3.59 -4.92 -4.55
C ASN A 53 -4.72 -5.59 -5.36
N PRO A 54 -4.58 -5.68 -6.69
CA PRO A 54 -5.56 -6.36 -7.54
C PRO A 54 -5.77 -7.83 -7.16
N ALA A 55 -4.72 -8.55 -6.77
CA ALA A 55 -4.80 -9.96 -6.37
C ALA A 55 -5.66 -10.15 -5.11
N VAL A 56 -5.59 -9.21 -4.16
CA VAL A 56 -6.43 -9.22 -2.96
C VAL A 56 -7.87 -8.84 -3.30
N SER A 57 -8.07 -7.98 -4.31
CA SER A 57 -9.41 -7.55 -4.72
C SER A 57 -10.22 -8.62 -5.43
N ILE A 58 -9.56 -9.66 -5.95
CA ILE A 58 -10.20 -10.79 -6.64
C ILE A 58 -10.14 -12.11 -5.84
N ALA A 59 -9.53 -12.11 -4.66
CA ALA A 59 -9.49 -13.24 -3.74
C ALA A 59 -10.84 -13.40 -3.01
#